data_AF-A0A815UR85-F1
#
_entry.id   AF-A0A815UR85-F1
#
_cell.length_a   1.000
_cell.length_b   1.000
_cell.length_c   1.000
_cell.angle_alpha   90.00
_cell.angle_beta   90.00
_cell.angle_gamma   90.00
#
_symmetry.space_group_name_H-M   'P 1'
#
loop_
_entity.id
_entity.type
_entity.pdbx_description
1 polymer ?
#
loop_
_entity_poly.entity_id
_entity_poly.type
_entity_poly.pdbx_seq_one_letter_code
_entity_poly.pdbx_strand_id
1 'polypeptide(L)'
;GVYRKLFQFDITKNFFVLRNDGFDGELKSNEGLTLNSAQMTYRRDMLSGYLKRLLLQQAWTDDFLQYLSRIGRMHTNNVGPTSINVDYIHINATLSYIETLLIDAIWVTDNLDSKTKKDILTALSKVFRIQSDLFLLHYLEPLQDKDTSTTHQKTAEKCVCS
;
A
#
# COMPACT_ATOMS: atom_id res chain seq x y z
N GLY A 1 5.49 16.64 -7.62
CA GLY A 1 4.48 16.03 -6.74
C GLY A 1 4.14 14.62 -7.21
N VAL A 2 3.68 13.76 -6.30
CA VAL A 2 3.50 12.30 -6.49
C VAL A 2 2.74 11.93 -7.77
N TYR A 3 1.53 12.44 -7.97
CA TYR A 3 0.71 12.06 -9.14
C TYR A 3 1.30 12.50 -10.47
N ARG A 4 2.04 13.61 -10.52
CA ARG A 4 2.77 13.99 -11.74
C ARG A 4 3.80 12.92 -12.10
N LYS A 5 4.46 12.32 -11.10
CA LYS A 5 5.42 11.23 -11.32
C LYS A 5 4.73 9.96 -11.78
N LEU A 6 3.62 9.58 -11.15
CA LEU A 6 2.83 8.40 -11.52
C LEU A 6 2.19 8.53 -12.91
N PHE A 7 1.93 9.75 -13.39
CA PHE A 7 1.42 9.98 -14.74
C PHE A 7 2.49 9.85 -15.84
N GLN A 8 3.77 9.76 -15.49
CA GLN A 8 4.85 9.57 -16.46
C GLN A 8 4.95 8.13 -16.99
N PHE A 9 4.27 7.18 -16.36
CA PHE A 9 4.36 5.76 -16.72
C PHE A 9 2.95 5.18 -16.87
N ASP A 10 2.69 4.53 -17.99
CA ASP A 10 1.38 3.92 -18.26
C ASP A 10 1.02 2.86 -17.21
N ILE A 11 2.01 2.08 -16.76
CA ILE A 11 1.84 1.03 -15.76
C ILE A 11 1.27 1.57 -14.43
N THR A 12 1.57 2.82 -14.07
CA THR A 12 0.97 3.47 -12.89
C THR A 12 -0.25 4.30 -13.24
N LYS A 13 -0.29 4.94 -14.42
CA LYS A 13 -1.41 5.78 -14.85
C LYS A 13 -2.70 4.98 -15.02
N ASN A 14 -2.61 3.76 -15.54
CA ASN A 14 -3.78 2.92 -15.86
C ASN A 14 -4.62 2.55 -14.62
N PHE A 15 -4.08 2.59 -13.41
CA PHE A 15 -4.87 2.36 -12.20
C PHE A 15 -5.85 3.49 -11.88
N PHE A 16 -5.65 4.68 -12.45
CA PHE A 16 -6.45 5.86 -12.13
C PHE A 16 -7.75 5.98 -12.93
N VAL A 17 -7.96 5.15 -13.96
CA VAL A 17 -9.26 5.06 -14.64
C VAL A 17 -10.26 4.18 -13.88
N LEU A 18 -9.76 3.38 -12.92
CA LEU A 18 -10.60 2.55 -12.05
C LEU A 18 -11.31 3.42 -11.01
N ARG A 19 -12.60 3.13 -10.76
CA ARG A 19 -13.39 3.81 -9.72
C ARG A 19 -12.76 3.57 -8.36
N ASN A 20 -12.50 4.64 -7.63
CA ASN A 20 -12.11 4.54 -6.23
C ASN A 20 -13.36 4.34 -5.37
N ASP A 21 -13.25 3.56 -4.30
CA ASP A 21 -14.30 3.48 -3.27
C ASP A 21 -14.63 4.88 -2.73
N GLY A 22 -15.92 5.18 -2.56
CA GLY A 22 -16.42 6.50 -2.12
C GLY A 22 -16.30 7.65 -3.12
N PHE A 23 -15.89 7.39 -4.38
CA PHE A 23 -15.92 8.39 -5.44
C PHE A 23 -17.14 8.20 -6.36
N ASP A 24 -18.08 9.15 -6.32
CA ASP A 24 -19.32 9.12 -7.10
C ASP A 24 -19.29 10.00 -8.36
N GLY A 25 -18.17 10.67 -8.64
CA GLY A 25 -18.02 11.53 -9.80
C GLY A 25 -17.90 10.78 -11.13
N GLU A 26 -17.90 11.55 -12.22
CA GLU A 26 -17.66 11.05 -13.57
C GLU A 26 -16.22 10.54 -13.70
N LEU A 27 -16.06 9.36 -14.34
CA LEU A 27 -14.75 8.81 -14.67
C LEU A 27 -14.36 9.20 -16.09
N LYS A 28 -13.12 9.65 -16.26
CA LYS A 28 -12.49 9.83 -17.56
C LYS A 28 -11.76 8.55 -17.98
N SER A 29 -11.83 8.24 -19.27
CA SER A 29 -10.99 7.22 -19.91
C SER A 29 -9.51 7.65 -19.89
N ASN A 30 -8.61 6.75 -20.26
CA ASN A 30 -7.17 7.01 -20.18
C ASN A 30 -6.73 8.19 -21.07
N GLU A 31 -7.39 8.38 -22.21
CA GLU A 31 -7.12 9.44 -23.19
C GLU A 31 -7.55 10.81 -22.65
N GLY A 32 -8.67 10.86 -21.92
CA GLY A 32 -9.21 12.09 -21.33
C GLY A 32 -8.76 12.35 -19.89
N LEU A 33 -8.01 11.43 -19.27
CA LEU A 33 -7.58 11.53 -17.89
C LEU A 33 -6.40 12.50 -17.76
N THR A 34 -6.62 13.57 -16.99
CA THR A 34 -5.60 14.57 -16.67
C THR A 34 -5.41 14.67 -15.16
N LEU A 35 -4.33 15.34 -14.73
CA LEU A 35 -4.13 15.65 -13.30
C LEU A 35 -5.23 16.53 -12.70
N ASN A 36 -6.06 17.18 -13.50
CA ASN A 36 -7.15 18.05 -13.03
C ASN A 36 -8.52 17.35 -13.03
N SER A 37 -8.60 16.11 -13.53
CA SER A 37 -9.84 15.33 -13.52
C SER A 37 -10.32 15.10 -12.08
N ALA A 38 -11.65 15.07 -11.88
CA ALA A 38 -12.27 14.93 -10.56
C ALA A 38 -11.76 13.70 -9.78
N GLN A 39 -11.63 12.55 -10.45
CA GLN A 39 -11.09 11.32 -9.84
C GLN A 39 -9.64 11.47 -9.36
N MET A 40 -8.85 12.37 -9.97
CA MET A 40 -7.47 12.65 -9.54
C MET A 40 -7.41 13.59 -8.35
N THR A 41 -8.30 14.58 -8.29
CA THR A 41 -8.44 15.43 -7.10
C THR A 41 -8.84 14.59 -5.90
N TYR A 42 -9.84 13.72 -6.04
CA TYR A 42 -10.27 12.82 -4.97
C TYR A 42 -9.11 11.93 -4.47
N ARG A 43 -8.36 11.30 -5.38
CA ARG A 43 -7.20 10.48 -4.99
C ARG A 43 -6.12 11.29 -4.28
N ARG A 44 -5.84 12.53 -4.71
CA ARG A 44 -4.92 13.45 -4.01
C ARG A 44 -5.37 13.75 -2.59
N ASP A 45 -6.66 13.98 -2.38
CA ASP A 45 -7.21 14.28 -1.06
C ASP A 45 -7.10 13.06 -0.14
N MET A 46 -7.36 11.86 -0.67
CA MET A 46 -7.16 10.60 0.05
C MET A 46 -5.70 10.38 0.46
N LEU A 47 -4.75 10.58 -0.47
CA LEU A 47 -3.32 10.48 -0.15
C LEU A 47 -2.90 11.54 0.88
N SER A 48 -3.41 12.76 0.76
CA SER A 48 -3.12 13.84 1.71
C SER A 48 -3.67 13.52 3.11
N GLY A 49 -4.89 12.99 3.20
CA GLY A 49 -5.50 12.52 4.44
C GLY A 49 -4.71 11.37 5.06
N TYR A 50 -4.27 10.41 4.24
CA TYR A 50 -3.40 9.32 4.66
C TYR A 50 -2.08 9.82 5.26
N LEU A 51 -1.35 10.69 4.55
CA LEU A 51 -0.06 11.21 5.02
C LEU A 51 -0.21 12.07 6.27
N LYS A 52 -1.26 12.89 6.38
CA LYS A 52 -1.56 13.63 7.61
C LYS A 52 -1.78 12.67 8.78
N ARG A 53 -2.58 11.63 8.59
CA ARG A 53 -2.84 10.63 9.63
C ARG A 53 -1.58 9.86 10.01
N LEU A 54 -0.74 9.49 9.03
CA LEU A 54 0.52 8.77 9.28
C LEU A 54 1.53 9.62 10.06
N LEU A 55 1.77 10.86 9.61
CA LEU A 55 2.84 11.71 10.12
C LEU A 55 2.48 12.46 11.41
N LEU A 56 1.20 12.69 11.68
CA LEU A 56 0.74 13.40 12.88
C LEU A 56 0.34 12.45 14.02
N GLN A 57 0.34 11.13 13.78
CA GLN A 57 -0.02 10.15 14.79
C GLN A 57 0.93 10.20 15.99
N GLN A 58 0.37 10.33 17.19
CA GLN A 58 1.15 10.39 18.43
C GLN A 58 1.32 9.02 19.11
N ALA A 59 0.39 8.09 18.88
CA ALA A 59 0.40 6.77 19.52
C ALA A 59 0.25 5.63 18.50
N TRP A 60 1.12 4.63 18.57
CA TRP A 60 1.09 3.44 17.72
C TRP A 60 0.22 2.34 18.33
N THR A 61 -1.08 2.61 18.44
CA THR A 61 -2.06 1.65 18.97
C THR A 61 -2.38 0.54 17.97
N ASP A 62 -2.95 -0.56 18.46
CA ASP A 62 -3.42 -1.66 17.62
C ASP A 62 -4.39 -1.19 16.54
N ASP A 63 -5.31 -0.27 16.86
CA ASP A 63 -6.24 0.31 15.89
C ASP A 63 -5.53 1.09 14.77
N PHE A 64 -4.44 1.79 15.11
CA PHE A 64 -3.64 2.50 14.11
C PHE A 64 -2.85 1.53 13.23
N LEU A 65 -2.27 0.49 13.81
CA LEU A 65 -1.57 -0.58 13.07
C LEU A 65 -2.53 -1.33 12.14
N GLN A 66 -3.73 -1.66 12.62
CA GLN A 66 -4.79 -2.27 11.81
C GLN A 66 -5.24 -1.35 10.68
N TYR A 67 -5.35 -0.05 10.94
CA TYR A 67 -5.62 0.95 9.90
C TYR A 67 -4.54 0.93 8.81
N LEU A 68 -3.25 1.00 9.18
CA LEU A 68 -2.14 0.95 8.21
C LEU A 68 -2.15 -0.33 7.40
N SER A 69 -2.33 -1.47 8.08
CA SER A 69 -2.46 -2.79 7.45
C SER A 69 -3.64 -2.80 6.45
N ARG A 70 -4.80 -2.25 6.81
CA ARG A 70 -5.96 -2.15 5.91
C ARG A 70 -5.65 -1.33 4.66
N ILE A 71 -4.89 -0.22 4.77
CA ILE A 71 -4.49 0.58 3.59
C ILE A 71 -3.62 -0.26 2.65
N GLY A 72 -2.69 -1.05 3.18
CA GLY A 72 -1.91 -1.99 2.37
C GLY A 72 -2.81 -2.99 1.63
N ARG A 73 -3.76 -3.59 2.36
CA ARG A 73 -4.73 -4.54 1.80
C ARG A 73 -5.57 -3.96 0.67
N MET A 74 -5.96 -2.69 0.72
CA MET A 74 -6.76 -2.02 -0.33
C MET A 74 -6.10 -2.03 -1.72
N HIS A 75 -4.78 -2.24 -1.78
CA HIS A 75 -4.01 -2.30 -3.03
C HIS A 75 -3.81 -3.74 -3.54
N THR A 76 -4.52 -4.70 -2.95
CA THR A 76 -4.51 -6.12 -3.33
C THR A 76 -5.91 -6.57 -3.74
N ASN A 77 -6.02 -7.73 -4.39
CA ASN A 77 -7.31 -8.36 -4.73
C ASN A 77 -8.16 -8.77 -3.50
N ASN A 78 -7.64 -8.62 -2.28
CA ASN A 78 -8.25 -9.16 -1.06
C ASN A 78 -9.38 -8.29 -0.47
N VAL A 79 -9.83 -7.24 -1.18
CA VAL A 79 -10.88 -6.30 -0.70
C VAL A 79 -12.15 -6.34 -1.55
N GLY A 80 -12.26 -7.29 -2.48
CA GLY A 80 -13.46 -7.49 -3.29
C GLY A 80 -13.50 -6.62 -4.55
N PRO A 81 -14.69 -6.33 -5.11
CA PRO A 81 -14.85 -5.80 -6.47
C PRO A 81 -14.34 -4.36 -6.68
N THR A 82 -14.07 -3.61 -5.60
CA THR A 82 -13.49 -2.27 -5.65
C THR A 82 -11.97 -2.27 -5.47
N SER A 83 -11.33 -3.44 -5.39
CA SER A 83 -9.88 -3.55 -5.25
C SER A 83 -9.14 -3.02 -6.48
N ILE A 84 -8.06 -2.28 -6.22
CA ILE A 84 -7.06 -1.95 -7.24
C ILE A 84 -5.90 -2.92 -7.05
N ASN A 85 -5.75 -3.88 -7.95
CA ASN A 85 -4.67 -4.86 -7.87
C ASN A 85 -3.36 -4.25 -8.35
N VAL A 86 -2.59 -3.65 -7.44
CA VAL A 86 -1.34 -2.97 -7.80
C VAL A 86 -0.18 -3.83 -7.37
N ASP A 87 0.70 -4.21 -8.30
CA ASP A 87 1.89 -4.98 -7.94
C ASP A 87 2.72 -4.25 -6.88
N TYR A 88 3.17 -5.00 -5.86
CA TYR A 88 3.87 -4.43 -4.70
C TYR A 88 5.09 -3.58 -5.10
N ILE A 89 5.78 -3.93 -6.19
CA ILE A 89 6.91 -3.16 -6.69
C ILE A 89 6.53 -1.69 -6.99
N HIS A 90 5.34 -1.44 -7.54
CA HIS A 90 4.87 -0.09 -7.84
C HIS A 90 4.43 0.65 -6.57
N ILE A 91 3.85 -0.06 -5.62
CA ILE A 91 3.51 0.47 -4.29
C ILE A 91 4.78 0.90 -3.57
N ASN A 92 5.75 -0.01 -3.43
CA ASN A 92 7.01 0.25 -2.74
C ASN A 92 7.78 1.41 -3.42
N ALA A 93 7.88 1.41 -4.75
CA ALA A 93 8.52 2.51 -5.49
C ALA A 93 7.81 3.86 -5.25
N THR A 94 6.48 3.87 -5.17
CA THR A 94 5.71 5.09 -4.87
C THR A 94 5.95 5.57 -3.44
N LEU A 95 5.98 4.66 -2.46
CA LEU A 95 6.27 4.98 -1.06
C LEU A 95 7.69 5.53 -0.90
N SER A 96 8.70 4.91 -1.52
CA SER A 96 10.07 5.43 -1.50
C SER A 96 10.19 6.80 -2.17
N TYR A 97 9.43 7.05 -3.24
CA TYR A 97 9.40 8.37 -3.87
C TYR A 97 8.76 9.43 -2.94
N ILE A 98 7.70 9.08 -2.21
CA ILE A 98 7.11 9.97 -1.19
C ILE A 98 8.11 10.23 -0.07
N GLU A 99 8.77 9.20 0.45
CA GLU A 99 9.82 9.34 1.48
C GLU A 99 10.91 10.31 1.00
N THR A 100 11.40 10.15 -0.23
CA THR A 100 12.40 11.05 -0.83
C THR A 100 11.93 12.51 -0.86
N LEU A 101 10.70 12.76 -1.29
CA LEU A 101 10.15 14.13 -1.30
C LEU A 101 10.05 14.73 0.11
N LEU A 102 9.76 13.93 1.12
CA LEU A 102 9.71 14.38 2.52
C LEU A 102 11.12 14.66 3.05
N ILE A 103 12.09 13.79 2.74
CA ILE A 103 13.50 13.97 3.08
C ILE A 103 14.02 15.30 2.50
N ASP A 104 13.78 15.54 1.22
CA ASP A 104 14.19 16.78 0.53
C ASP A 104 13.57 18.00 1.21
N ALA A 105 12.28 17.95 1.55
CA ALA A 105 11.58 19.05 2.22
C ALA A 105 12.14 19.34 3.62
N ILE A 106 12.49 18.31 4.39
CA ILE A 106 13.14 18.46 5.71
C ILE A 106 14.54 19.06 5.55
N TRP A 107 15.28 18.62 4.54
CA TRP A 107 16.67 19.05 4.33
C TRP A 107 16.78 20.55 4.03
N VAL A 108 15.89 21.08 3.18
CA VAL A 108 15.87 22.51 2.79
C VAL A 108 15.22 23.43 3.84
N THR A 109 14.74 22.89 4.97
CA THR A 109 14.15 23.71 6.03
C THR A 109 15.26 24.42 6.82
N ASP A 110 15.35 25.74 6.73
CA ASP A 110 16.43 26.52 7.35
C ASP A 110 16.32 26.65 8.89
N ASN A 111 15.12 26.46 9.44
CA ASN A 111 14.83 26.69 10.86
C ASN A 111 15.07 25.44 11.76
N LEU A 112 15.73 24.41 11.26
CA LEU A 112 16.03 23.19 12.02
C LEU A 112 17.54 22.97 12.08
N ASP A 113 18.07 22.74 13.29
CA ASP A 113 19.47 22.35 13.44
C ASP A 113 19.73 20.95 12.88
N SER A 114 21.00 20.65 12.58
CA SER A 114 21.40 19.39 11.95
C SER A 114 21.04 18.15 12.78
N LYS A 115 21.06 18.24 14.12
CA LYS A 115 20.70 17.12 14.98
C LYS A 115 19.20 16.85 14.87
N THR A 116 18.37 17.89 14.96
CA THR A 116 16.91 17.77 14.79
C THR A 116 16.56 17.22 13.41
N LYS A 117 17.19 17.69 12.33
CA LYS A 117 17.01 17.13 10.98
C LYS A 117 17.33 15.64 10.95
N LYS A 118 18.50 15.23 11.48
CA LYS A 118 18.90 13.82 11.53
C LYS A 118 17.90 12.97 12.31
N ASP A 119 17.42 13.45 13.45
CA ASP A 119 16.48 12.73 14.29
C ASP A 119 15.12 12.55 13.57
N ILE A 120 14.62 13.60 12.89
CA ILE A 120 13.40 13.53 12.08
C ILE A 120 13.57 12.53 10.93
N LEU A 121 14.68 12.60 10.18
CA LEU A 121 14.95 11.70 9.06
C LEU A 121 15.04 10.24 9.52
N THR A 122 15.68 9.99 10.67
CA THR A 122 15.77 8.66 11.26
C THR A 122 14.40 8.13 11.67
N ALA A 123 13.55 8.98 12.27
CA ALA A 123 12.18 8.62 12.62
C ALA A 123 11.35 8.31 11.36
N LEU A 124 11.45 9.17 10.34
CA LEU A 124 10.74 9.03 9.07
C LEU A 124 11.04 7.67 8.41
N SER A 125 12.31 7.30 8.29
CA SER A 125 12.68 6.01 7.68
C SER A 125 12.19 4.80 8.47
N LYS A 126 12.11 4.89 9.80
CA LYS A 126 11.48 3.83 10.62
C LYS A 126 9.99 3.70 10.31
N VAL A 127 9.28 4.82 10.22
CA VAL A 127 7.84 4.84 9.90
C VAL A 127 7.59 4.22 8.52
N PHE A 128 8.32 4.65 7.49
CA PHE A 128 8.15 4.13 6.13
C PHE A 128 8.55 2.65 6.01
N ARG A 129 9.53 2.18 6.79
CA ARG A 129 9.87 0.76 6.85
C ARG A 129 8.72 -0.06 7.44
N ILE A 130 8.20 0.33 8.61
CA ILE A 130 7.06 -0.37 9.25
C ILE A 130 5.85 -0.38 8.32
N GLN A 131 5.54 0.76 7.69
CA GLN A 131 4.46 0.87 6.72
C GLN A 131 4.65 -0.10 5.54
N SER A 132 5.86 -0.15 4.97
CA SER A 132 6.17 -1.01 3.83
C SER A 132 6.06 -2.49 4.17
N ASP A 133 6.52 -2.89 5.37
CA ASP A 133 6.40 -4.26 5.88
C ASP A 133 4.94 -4.65 6.10
N LEU A 134 4.14 -3.76 6.73
CA LEU A 134 2.70 -3.99 6.90
C LEU A 134 1.95 -4.13 5.58
N PHE A 135 2.38 -3.41 4.54
CA PHE A 135 1.80 -3.53 3.21
C PHE A 135 2.20 -4.85 2.58
N LEU A 136 3.48 -5.23 2.65
CA LEU A 136 4.03 -6.47 2.11
C LEU A 136 3.29 -7.71 2.61
N LEU A 137 2.88 -7.73 3.89
CA LEU A 137 2.13 -8.85 4.48
C LEU A 137 0.88 -9.26 3.67
N HIS A 138 0.25 -8.33 2.93
CA HIS A 138 -0.93 -8.63 2.09
C HIS A 138 -0.60 -9.17 0.70
N TYR A 139 0.67 -9.15 0.31
CA TYR A 139 1.18 -9.68 -0.97
C TYR A 139 1.89 -11.02 -0.82
N LEU A 140 2.19 -11.43 0.41
CA LEU A 140 2.78 -12.73 0.67
C LEU A 140 1.69 -13.80 0.63
N GLU A 141 2.00 -14.95 0.03
CA GLU A 141 1.17 -16.13 0.18
C GLU A 141 1.16 -16.55 1.66
N PRO A 142 0.02 -17.01 2.21
CA PRO A 142 0.00 -17.62 3.52
C PRO A 142 1.04 -18.75 3.54
N LEU A 143 1.84 -18.80 4.60
CA LEU A 143 2.70 -19.96 4.83
C LEU A 143 1.78 -21.19 4.84
N GLN A 144 1.92 -22.04 3.83
CA GLN A 144 1.32 -23.36 3.88
C GLN A 144 2.01 -24.10 5.01
N ASP A 145 1.29 -24.34 6.11
CA ASP A 145 1.70 -25.38 7.04
C ASP A 145 1.72 -26.67 6.22
N LYS A 146 2.93 -27.14 5.90
CA LYS A 146 3.13 -28.52 5.45
C LYS A 146 2.84 -29.39 6.67
N ASP A 147 1.56 -29.58 6.96
CA ASP A 147 1.11 -30.68 7.79
C ASP A 147 1.67 -31.95 7.15
N THR A 148 2.69 -32.51 7.79
CA THR A 148 3.12 -33.89 7.65
C THR A 148 1.98 -34.81 8.06
N SER A 149 0.92 -34.85 7.26
CA SER A 149 -0.03 -35.94 7.26
C SER A 149 0.57 -37.09 6.47
N THR A 150 1.50 -37.79 7.12
CA THR A 150 1.83 -39.17 6.72
C THR A 150 0.55 -39.96 6.83
N THR A 151 -0.17 -40.08 5.71
CA THR A 151 -1.37 -40.89 5.60
C THR A 151 -0.91 -42.33 5.79
N HIS A 152 -1.05 -42.87 7.01
CA HIS A 152 -1.06 -44.31 7.19
C HIS A 152 -2.29 -44.83 6.47
N GLN A 153 -2.12 -45.21 5.21
CA GLN A 153 -3.04 -46.09 4.50
C GLN A 153 -3.12 -47.40 5.31
N LYS A 154 -4.13 -47.53 6.17
CA LYS A 154 -4.67 -48.84 6.52
C LYS A 154 -5.30 -49.39 5.25
N THR A 155 -4.56 -50.22 4.53
CA THR A 155 -5.13 -51.14 3.55
C THR A 155 -6.07 -52.07 4.30
N ALA A 156 -7.38 -51.82 4.18
CA ALA A 156 -8.38 -52.82 4.48
C ALA A 156 -8.26 -53.91 3.40
N GLU A 157 -7.66 -55.05 3.75
CA GLU A 157 -7.72 -56.26 2.95
C GLU A 157 -9.18 -56.64 2.73
N LYS A 158 -9.61 -56.57 1.46
CA LYS A 158 -10.85 -57.19 1.02
C LYS A 158 -10.64 -58.70 1.03
N CYS A 159 -11.21 -59.37 2.02
CA CYS A 159 -11.42 -60.81 1.94
C CYS A 159 -12.51 -61.06 0.88
N VAL A 160 -12.14 -61.74 -0.22
CA VAL A 160 -13.06 -62.26 -1.24
C VAL A 160 -13.01 -63.79 -1.17
N CYS A 161 -14.21 -64.37 -1.20
CA CYS A 161 -14.58 -65.74 -0.84
C CYS A 161 -13.88 -66.88 -1.57
N SER A 162 -13.99 -68.07 -0.96
CA SER A 162 -14.45 -69.28 -1.64
C SER A 162 -15.46 -70.00 -0.76
#